data_AF-A0AAV7V667-F1
#
_entry.id   AF-A0AAV7V667-F1
#
_cell.length_a   1.000
_cell.length_b   1.000
_cell.length_c   1.000
_cell.angle_alpha   90.00
_cell.angle_beta   90.00
_cell.angle_gamma   90.00
#
_symmetry.space_group_name_H-M   'P 1'
#
loop_
_entity.id
_entity.type
_entity.pdbx_description
1 polymer ?
#
loop_
_entity_poly.entity_id
_entity_poly.type
_entity_poly.pdbx_seq_one_letter_code
_entity_poly.pdbx_strand_id
1 'polypeptide(L)'
;MGIKASFEQVLQVLVFIYAVEEINRNPALLPNLTLGYHIFDSCASEMKALQSTLSIMSQQNEPVPNYMCQSEGALVGFIGDLSSSTTYSMALLLALYKYPQVGARLTSPLSMLS
;
A
#
# COMPACT_ATOMS: atom_id res chain seq x y z
N MET A 1 12.34 5.18 21.56
CA MET A 1 10.87 5.00 21.57
C MET A 1 10.58 3.74 20.75
N GLY A 2 10.58 2.58 21.40
CA GLY A 2 10.58 1.27 20.73
C GLY A 2 9.17 0.84 20.40
N ILE A 3 8.83 0.80 19.12
CA ILE A 3 7.57 0.26 18.64
C ILE A 3 7.74 -1.25 18.60
N LYS A 4 7.02 -1.96 19.46
CA LYS A 4 6.90 -3.41 19.39
C LYS A 4 5.87 -3.69 18.30
N ALA A 5 6.29 -4.19 17.14
CA ALA A 5 5.36 -4.70 16.15
C ALA A 5 4.45 -5.73 16.83
N SER A 6 3.13 -5.54 16.71
CA SER A 6 2.17 -6.50 17.28
C SER A 6 2.14 -7.76 16.41
N PHE A 7 1.85 -8.90 17.03
CA PHE A 7 1.74 -10.17 16.32
C PHE A 7 0.75 -10.11 15.14
N GLU A 8 -0.36 -9.38 15.32
CA GLU A 8 -1.39 -9.17 14.29
C GLU A 8 -0.85 -8.47 13.03
N GLN A 9 -0.01 -7.43 13.20
CA GLN A 9 0.60 -6.71 12.08
C GLN A 9 1.51 -7.62 11.25
N VAL A 10 2.32 -8.43 11.95
CA VAL A 10 3.22 -9.38 11.29
C VAL A 10 2.43 -10.41 10.50
N LEU A 11 1.34 -10.94 11.07
CA LEU A 11 0.47 -11.89 10.38
C LEU A 11 -0.16 -11.29 9.11
N GLN A 12 -0.63 -10.04 9.15
CA GLN A 12 -1.25 -9.40 7.99
C GLN A 12 -0.25 -9.22 6.84
N VAL A 13 0.99 -8.83 7.16
CA VAL A 13 2.08 -8.75 6.18
C VAL A 13 2.37 -10.13 5.57
N LEU A 14 2.46 -11.18 6.40
CA LEU A 14 2.69 -12.55 5.93
C LEU A 14 1.55 -13.06 5.04
N VAL A 15 0.30 -12.81 5.42
CA VAL A 15 -0.88 -13.19 4.62
C VAL A 15 -0.87 -12.49 3.27
N PHE A 16 -0.53 -11.20 3.23
CA PHE A 16 -0.41 -10.45 1.99
C PHE A 16 0.69 -11.02 1.08
N ILE A 17 1.89 -11.25 1.61
CA ILE A 17 3.01 -11.84 0.86
C ILE A 17 2.61 -13.21 0.30
N TYR A 18 2.02 -14.06 1.14
CA TYR A 18 1.54 -15.38 0.73
C TYR A 18 0.49 -15.30 -0.38
N ALA A 19 -0.48 -14.39 -0.28
CA ALA A 19 -1.49 -14.22 -1.31
C ALA A 19 -0.89 -13.80 -2.65
N VAL A 20 0.11 -12.90 -2.65
CA VAL A 20 0.83 -12.52 -3.88
C VAL A 20 1.58 -13.72 -4.46
N GLU A 21 2.25 -14.52 -3.64
CA GLU A 21 2.93 -15.73 -4.09
C GLU A 21 1.96 -16.75 -4.73
N GLU A 22 0.81 -16.98 -4.11
CA GLU A 22 -0.20 -17.90 -4.63
C GLU A 22 -0.80 -17.40 -5.96
N ILE A 23 -1.01 -16.08 -6.11
CA ILE A 23 -1.42 -15.50 -7.39
C ILE A 23 -0.35 -15.74 -8.45
N ASN A 24 0.92 -15.45 -8.15
CA ASN A 24 2.03 -15.61 -9.09
C ASN A 24 2.28 -17.08 -9.49
N ARG A 25 1.94 -18.05 -8.63
CA ARG A 25 2.05 -19.49 -8.92
C ARG A 25 0.86 -20.04 -9.71
N ASN A 26 -0.27 -19.34 -9.73
CA ASN A 26 -1.48 -19.83 -10.38
C ASN A 26 -1.54 -19.39 -11.85
N PRO A 27 -1.35 -20.29 -12.83
CA PRO A 27 -1.35 -19.91 -14.24
C PRO A 27 -2.71 -19.42 -14.76
N ALA A 28 -3.80 -19.62 -14.00
CA ALA A 28 -5.11 -19.07 -14.34
C ALA A 28 -5.29 -17.60 -13.89
N LEU A 29 -4.43 -17.10 -12.99
CA LEU A 29 -4.49 -15.74 -12.48
C LEU A 29 -3.28 -14.96 -13.01
N LEU A 30 -3.53 -13.87 -13.74
CA LEU A 30 -2.49 -13.00 -14.32
C LEU A 30 -1.41 -13.78 -15.12
N PRO A 31 -1.79 -14.57 -16.14
CA PRO A 31 -0.84 -15.37 -16.91
C PRO A 31 0.24 -14.50 -17.55
N ASN A 32 1.50 -14.95 -17.46
CA ASN A 32 2.69 -14.25 -17.96
C ASN A 32 2.98 -12.89 -17.30
N LEU A 33 2.42 -12.64 -16.11
CA LEU A 33 2.72 -11.47 -15.30
C LEU A 33 3.17 -11.92 -13.91
N THR A 34 4.07 -11.16 -13.31
CA THR A 34 4.49 -11.35 -11.92
C THR A 34 4.11 -10.11 -11.13
N LEU A 35 3.30 -10.28 -10.09
CA LEU A 35 3.02 -9.24 -9.12
C LEU A 35 4.21 -9.07 -8.17
N GLY A 36 4.74 -7.85 -8.10
CA GLY A 36 5.62 -7.39 -7.04
C GLY A 36 4.86 -6.60 -5.97
N TYR A 37 5.56 -6.17 -4.93
CA TYR A 37 5.00 -5.34 -3.87
C TYR A 37 6.06 -4.49 -3.17
N HIS A 38 5.61 -3.37 -2.59
CA HIS A 38 6.36 -2.57 -1.63
C HIS A 38 5.58 -2.51 -0.32
N ILE A 39 6.23 -2.82 0.80
CA ILE A 39 5.62 -2.86 2.13
C ILE A 39 6.35 -1.86 3.03
N PHE A 40 5.59 -1.06 3.75
CA PHE A 40 6.12 -0.06 4.68
C PHE A 40 5.36 -0.09 6.00
N ASP A 41 6.02 0.35 7.06
CA ASP A 41 5.42 0.56 8.37
C ASP A 41 5.08 2.05 8.54
N SER A 42 3.78 2.37 8.60
CA SER A 42 3.31 3.72 8.93
C SER A 42 3.60 4.09 10.38
N CYS A 43 3.94 3.12 11.23
CA CYS A 43 4.03 3.25 12.69
C CYS A 43 2.77 3.91 13.29
N ALA A 44 1.59 3.68 12.69
CA ALA A 44 0.32 4.33 13.02
C ALA A 44 0.35 5.88 12.98
N SER A 45 1.28 6.46 12.20
CA SER A 45 1.41 7.90 12.02
C SER A 45 0.93 8.29 10.63
N GLU A 46 -0.03 9.23 10.56
CA GLU A 46 -0.54 9.77 9.28
C GLU A 46 0.57 10.40 8.44
N MET A 47 1.50 11.13 9.09
CA MET A 47 2.63 11.76 8.41
C MET A 47 3.55 10.71 7.78
N LYS A 48 3.87 9.63 8.52
CA LYS A 48 4.68 8.53 7.98
C LYS A 48 3.93 7.77 6.87
N ALA A 49 2.63 7.54 7.03
CA ALA A 49 1.81 6.90 6.00
C ALA A 49 1.84 7.69 4.68
N LEU A 50 1.68 9.02 4.75
CA LEU A 50 1.80 9.91 3.58
C LEU A 50 3.21 9.89 2.99
N GLN A 51 4.23 9.99 3.84
CA GLN A 51 5.63 9.96 3.42
C GLN A 51 5.94 8.66 2.66
N SER A 52 5.60 7.50 3.24
CA SER A 52 5.82 6.19 2.61
C SER A 52 5.00 6.01 1.34
N THR A 53 3.78 6.55 1.27
CA THR A 53 2.97 6.52 0.05
C THR A 53 3.65 7.27 -1.09
N LEU A 54 4.17 8.46 -0.83
CA LEU A 54 4.95 9.23 -1.80
C LEU A 54 6.27 8.54 -2.16
N SER A 55 6.94 7.90 -1.20
CA SER A 55 8.17 7.12 -1.45
C SER A 55 7.91 5.98 -2.44
N ILE A 56 6.80 5.24 -2.29
CA ILE A 56 6.39 4.18 -3.23
C ILE A 56 6.11 4.76 -4.62
N MET A 57 5.33 5.84 -4.70
CA MET A 57 4.98 6.44 -5.99
C MET A 57 6.21 6.99 -6.74
N SER A 58 7.17 7.52 -5.99
CA SER A 58 8.40 8.10 -6.54
C SER A 58 9.49 7.05 -6.81
N GLN A 59 9.34 5.83 -6.29
CA GLN A 59 10.39 4.80 -6.23
C GLN A 59 11.69 5.32 -5.58
N GLN A 60 11.57 6.20 -4.59
CA GLN A 60 12.71 6.82 -3.89
C GLN A 60 12.51 6.78 -2.37
N ASN A 61 13.61 6.68 -1.63
CA ASN A 61 13.56 6.74 -0.16
C ASN A 61 13.11 8.12 0.33
N GLU A 62 13.61 9.18 -0.30
CA GLU A 62 13.14 10.55 -0.09
C GLU A 62 12.06 10.89 -1.10
N PRO A 63 10.81 11.11 -0.66
CA PRO A 63 9.70 11.32 -1.57
C PRO A 63 9.85 12.64 -2.33
N VAL A 64 9.78 12.55 -3.66
CA VAL A 64 9.72 13.72 -4.54
C VAL A 64 8.32 13.82 -5.14
N PRO A 65 7.49 14.79 -4.73
CA PRO A 65 6.15 14.98 -5.30
C PRO A 65 6.22 15.16 -6.82
N ASN A 66 5.27 14.55 -7.55
CA ASN A 66 5.17 14.58 -9.01
C ASN A 66 6.34 13.95 -9.78
N TYR A 67 7.28 13.27 -9.10
CA TYR A 67 8.27 12.45 -9.75
C TYR A 67 7.75 11.02 -9.86
N MET A 68 7.65 10.50 -11.08
CA MET A 68 7.32 9.09 -11.34
C MET A 68 8.50 8.48 -12.11
N CYS A 69 9.28 7.64 -11.44
CA CYS A 69 10.25 6.81 -12.13
C CYS A 69 9.53 5.56 -12.64
N GLN A 70 9.49 5.35 -13.95
CA GLN A 70 8.86 4.16 -14.55
C GLN A 70 9.82 2.94 -14.60
N SER A 71 10.88 2.93 -13.78
CA SER A 71 11.94 1.94 -13.91
C SER A 71 11.56 0.56 -13.38
N GLU A 72 10.76 0.48 -12.31
CA GLU A 72 10.40 -0.80 -11.67
C GLU A 72 8.90 -1.09 -11.79
N GLY A 73 8.47 -1.59 -12.95
CA GLY A 73 7.10 -2.05 -13.18
C GLY A 73 6.02 -0.96 -13.09
N ALA A 74 4.78 -1.34 -13.42
CA ALA A 74 3.64 -0.44 -13.28
C ALA A 74 3.05 -0.58 -11.87
N LEU A 75 3.08 0.51 -11.07
CA LEU A 75 2.31 0.59 -9.84
C LEU A 75 0.82 0.56 -10.17
N VAL A 76 0.11 -0.45 -9.68
CA VAL A 76 -1.32 -0.66 -10.03
C VAL A 76 -2.30 -0.25 -8.94
N GLY A 77 -1.82 -0.06 -7.70
CA GLY A 77 -2.68 0.33 -6.59
C GLY A 77 -2.03 0.13 -5.23
N PHE A 78 -2.80 0.45 -4.19
CA PHE A 78 -2.39 0.37 -2.80
C PHE A 78 -3.36 -0.46 -1.98
N ILE A 79 -2.84 -1.12 -0.95
CA ILE A 79 -3.63 -1.68 0.13
C ILE A 79 -3.44 -0.77 1.34
N GLY A 80 -4.56 -0.32 1.90
CA GLY A 80 -4.59 0.60 3.01
C GLY A 80 -4.08 -0.02 4.30
N ASP A 81 -3.73 0.86 5.22
CA ASP A 81 -3.18 0.52 6.52
C ASP A 81 -4.27 0.00 7.50
N LEU A 82 -3.85 -0.39 8.70
CA LEU A 82 -4.69 -0.98 9.74
C LEU A 82 -5.50 0.05 10.51
N SER A 83 -5.02 1.29 10.57
CA SER A 83 -5.74 2.42 11.17
C SER A 83 -6.60 3.12 10.13
N SER A 84 -7.83 3.48 10.50
CA SER A 84 -8.73 4.22 9.64
C SER A 84 -8.19 5.62 9.31
N SER A 85 -7.48 6.27 10.22
CA SER A 85 -6.99 7.63 9.97
C SER A 85 -5.79 7.64 9.01
N THR A 86 -4.85 6.69 9.15
CA THR A 86 -3.75 6.54 8.18
C THR A 86 -4.27 6.10 6.81
N THR A 87 -5.20 5.15 6.77
CA THR A 87 -5.89 4.73 5.53
C THR A 87 -6.59 5.91 4.84
N TYR A 88 -7.26 6.77 5.60
CA TYR A 88 -7.93 7.94 5.06
C TYR A 88 -6.94 8.98 4.51
N SER A 89 -5.88 9.28 5.26
CA SER A 89 -4.83 10.21 4.82
C SER A 89 -4.15 9.72 3.53
N MET A 90 -3.86 8.42 3.43
CA MET A 90 -3.38 7.81 2.18
C MET A 90 -4.39 7.98 1.05
N ALA A 91 -5.68 7.70 1.30
CA ALA A 91 -6.72 7.75 0.27
C ALA A 91 -6.87 9.14 -0.34
N LEU A 92 -6.80 10.20 0.48
CA LEU A 92 -6.83 11.59 -0.01
C LEU A 92 -5.68 11.88 -0.98
N LEU A 93 -4.48 11.44 -0.64
CA LEU A 93 -3.32 11.61 -1.51
C LEU A 93 -3.47 10.78 -2.80
N LEU A 94 -3.82 9.50 -2.67
CA LEU A 94 -3.94 8.60 -3.81
C LEU A 94 -5.06 8.99 -4.76
N ALA A 95 -6.16 9.58 -4.26
CA ALA A 95 -7.23 10.13 -5.08
C ALA A 95 -6.75 11.28 -5.97
N LEU A 96 -5.85 12.15 -5.47
CA LEU A 96 -5.25 13.22 -6.28
C LEU A 96 -4.43 12.67 -7.44
N TYR A 97 -3.73 11.55 -7.21
CA TYR A 97 -2.89 10.88 -8.20
C TYR A 97 -3.60 9.74 -8.96
N LYS A 98 -4.89 9.53 -8.68
CA LYS A 98 -5.76 8.53 -9.33
C LYS A 98 -5.28 7.08 -9.18
N TYR A 99 -4.69 6.75 -8.04
CA TYR A 99 -4.36 5.37 -7.68
C TYR A 99 -5.49 4.73 -6.87
N PRO A 100 -5.92 3.51 -7.20
CA PRO A 100 -6.92 2.80 -6.40
C PRO A 100 -6.33 2.38 -5.06
N GLN A 101 -7.13 2.48 -3.99
CA GLN A 101 -6.79 2.01 -2.65
C GLN A 101 -7.86 1.05 -2.11
N VAL A 102 -7.44 -0.11 -1.61
CA VAL A 102 -8.32 -1.06 -0.91
C VAL A 102 -8.02 -1.01 0.59
N GLY A 103 -8.94 -0.54 1.42
CA GLY A 103 -8.72 -0.46 2.88
C GLY A 103 -8.77 -1.83 3.58
N ALA A 104 -7.84 -2.11 4.49
CA ALA A 104 -7.79 -3.38 5.24
C ALA A 104 -8.90 -3.51 6.31
N ARG A 105 -9.42 -2.38 6.82
CA ARG A 105 -10.57 -2.31 7.74
C ARG A 105 -11.55 -1.23 7.29
N LEU A 106 -12.44 -1.57 6.37
CA LEU A 106 -13.50 -0.68 5.92
C LEU A 106 -14.70 -0.75 6.88
N THR A 107 -14.82 0.22 7.79
CA THR A 107 -16.06 0.46 8.56
C THR A 107 -16.77 1.76 8.19
N SER A 108 -16.21 2.56 7.27
CA SER A 108 -16.81 3.83 6.83
C SER A 108 -17.25 3.76 5.36
N PRO A 109 -18.54 4.05 5.05
CA PRO A 109 -19.06 4.07 3.68
C PRO A 109 -18.45 5.15 2.76
N LEU A 110 -17.72 6.12 3.32
CA LEU A 110 -17.27 7.32 2.60
C LEU A 110 -16.08 7.09 1.65
N SER A 111 -15.40 5.94 1.70
CA SER A 111 -14.23 5.65 0.85
C SER A 111 -14.54 4.85 -0.43
N MET A 112 -15.81 4.58 -0.74
CA MET A 112 -16.21 3.98 -2.04
C MET A 112 -16.51 5.01 -3.12
N LEU A 113 -16.40 6.32 -2.82
CA LEU A 113 -16.79 7.41 -3.73
C LEU A 113 -15.63 8.28 -4.23
N SER A 114 -14.38 7.80 -4.12
CA SER A 114 -13.21 8.44 -4.74
C SER A 114 -12.50 7.50 -5.70
#